data_AF-A0A259IF49-F1
#
_entry.id   AF-A0A259IF49-F1
#
_cell.length_a   1.000
_cell.length_b   1.000
_cell.length_c   1.000
_cell.angle_alpha   90.00
_cell.angle_beta   90.00
_cell.angle_gamma   90.00
#
_symmetry.space_group_name_H-M   'P 1'
#
loop_
_entity.id
_entity.type
_entity.pdbx_description
1 polymer ?
#
loop_
_entity_poly.entity_id
_entity_poly.type
_entity_poly.pdbx_seq_one_letter_code
_entity_poly.pdbx_strand_id
1 'polypeptide(L)'
;FGRFISLDFGIVGALSQSDKSYLALNFLAFFNRDYRRVAELHIESGWVPANTRVEELEGAVRSVCEPYFDRPLKEISLGIVLMRLFQTSRRFKVEIQPQLTLLQKTLLNVEGLARQLDPDLDLWKTAKPILEKWVSQQLGWRALVDGIKAEAPSWAQILPTLPRLIAESLAQARIPRRESNAELEVLKGLLLQERRTHRLLAGALLFAGGFLAGILIIGLGLY
;
A
#
# COMPACT_ATOMS: atom_id res chain seq x y z
N PHE A 1 33.71 15.12 12.21
CA PHE A 1 33.85 13.65 12.10
C PHE A 1 32.46 13.02 12.13
N GLY A 2 32.23 11.93 11.39
CA GLY A 2 30.90 11.30 11.29
C GLY A 2 30.07 11.63 10.03
N ARG A 3 30.69 12.04 8.92
CA ARG A 3 30.01 12.15 7.62
C ARG A 3 30.20 10.87 6.83
N PHE A 4 29.09 10.28 6.39
CA PHE A 4 29.09 9.18 5.42
C PHE A 4 29.11 9.78 4.01
N ILE A 5 30.06 9.36 3.17
CA ILE A 5 30.19 9.79 1.79
C ILE A 5 30.18 8.53 0.91
N SER A 6 29.15 8.39 0.07
CA SER A 6 29.08 7.33 -0.93
C SER A 6 29.99 7.67 -2.12
N LEU A 7 30.88 6.74 -2.50
CA LEU A 7 31.85 6.94 -3.59
C LEU A 7 31.50 6.15 -4.85
N ASP A 8 30.73 5.05 -4.74
CA ASP A 8 30.38 4.18 -5.86
C ASP A 8 28.86 4.12 -6.07
N PHE A 9 28.43 4.36 -7.31
CA PHE A 9 27.04 4.30 -7.78
C PHE A 9 26.88 3.32 -8.96
N GLY A 10 27.83 2.40 -9.17
CA GLY A 10 27.82 1.45 -10.27
C GLY A 10 26.73 0.38 -10.19
N ILE A 11 26.10 0.19 -9.02
CA ILE A 11 25.00 -0.77 -8.80
C ILE A 11 23.81 -0.03 -8.19
N VAL A 12 23.12 0.77 -9.01
CA VAL A 12 21.88 1.49 -8.64
C VAL A 12 20.73 0.99 -9.51
N GLY A 13 19.58 0.72 -8.89
CA GLY A 13 18.33 0.35 -9.56
C GLY A 13 17.20 1.33 -9.22
N ALA A 14 16.17 1.36 -10.06
CA ALA A 14 14.95 2.12 -9.81
C ALA A 14 13.81 1.20 -9.39
N LEU A 15 13.00 1.64 -8.42
CA LEU A 15 11.80 0.95 -7.96
C LEU A 15 10.57 1.79 -8.30
N SER A 16 9.54 1.16 -8.85
CA SER A 16 8.24 1.82 -9.10
C SER A 16 7.53 2.15 -7.78
N GLN A 17 6.48 2.99 -7.82
CA GLN A 17 5.74 3.32 -6.60
C GLN A 17 4.99 2.12 -6.02
N SER A 18 4.50 1.22 -6.87
CA SER A 18 3.91 -0.06 -6.45
C SER A 18 4.92 -0.95 -5.77
N ASP A 19 6.15 -1.04 -6.30
CA ASP A 19 7.22 -1.85 -5.68
C ASP A 19 7.62 -1.30 -4.31
N LYS A 20 7.74 0.02 -4.18
CA LYS A 20 8.01 0.67 -2.89
C LYS A 20 6.93 0.38 -1.86
N SER A 21 5.66 0.45 -2.26
CA SER A 21 4.51 0.20 -1.39
C SER A 21 4.47 -1.27 -0.97
N TYR A 22 4.71 -2.20 -1.90
CA TYR A 22 4.84 -3.62 -1.62
C TYR A 22 5.97 -3.91 -0.63
N LEU A 23 7.18 -3.37 -0.88
CA LEU A 23 8.33 -3.53 0.01
C LEU A 23 8.06 -2.96 1.40
N ALA A 24 7.41 -1.80 1.49
CA ALA A 24 7.01 -1.19 2.76
C ALA A 24 6.11 -2.10 3.59
N LEU A 25 5.03 -2.62 2.99
CA LEU A 25 4.12 -3.53 3.67
C LEU A 25 4.79 -4.85 4.04
N ASN A 26 5.59 -5.41 3.13
CA ASN A 26 6.28 -6.68 3.34
C ASN A 26 7.31 -6.57 4.47
N PHE A 27 8.15 -5.54 4.47
CA PHE A 27 9.09 -5.31 5.57
C PHE A 27 8.36 -5.05 6.89
N LEU A 28 7.28 -4.27 6.90
CA LEU A 28 6.53 -4.03 8.14
C LEU A 28 5.97 -5.34 8.71
N ALA A 29 5.35 -6.16 7.87
CA ALA A 29 4.83 -7.47 8.26
C ALA A 29 5.96 -8.38 8.76
N PHE A 30 7.08 -8.42 8.05
CA PHE A 30 8.26 -9.19 8.42
C PHE A 30 8.80 -8.80 9.79
N PHE A 31 9.03 -7.51 10.05
CA PHE A 31 9.57 -7.03 11.33
C PHE A 31 8.61 -7.18 12.51
N ASN A 32 7.30 -7.19 12.25
CA ASN A 32 6.28 -7.48 13.25
C ASN A 32 6.00 -8.97 13.44
N ARG A 33 6.76 -9.85 12.78
CA ARG A 33 6.58 -11.31 12.81
C ARG A 33 5.20 -11.76 12.28
N ASP A 34 4.58 -10.93 11.45
CA ASP A 34 3.34 -11.26 10.77
C ASP A 34 3.63 -12.03 9.47
N TYR A 35 4.06 -13.28 9.64
CA TYR A 35 4.44 -14.16 8.53
C TYR A 35 3.25 -14.49 7.60
N ARG A 36 2.03 -14.46 8.15
CA ARG A 36 0.80 -14.64 7.37
C ARG A 36 0.61 -13.48 6.41
N ARG A 37 0.72 -12.24 6.89
CA ARG A 37 0.62 -11.06 6.02
C ARG A 37 1.74 -11.02 5.00
N VAL A 38 2.95 -11.46 5.35
CA VAL A 38 4.04 -11.63 4.36
C VAL A 38 3.59 -12.57 3.24
N ALA A 39 3.02 -13.74 3.57
CA ALA A 39 2.55 -14.70 2.56
C ALA A 39 1.42 -14.13 1.68
N GLU A 40 0.42 -13.50 2.28
CA GLU A 40 -0.69 -12.85 1.57
C GLU A 40 -0.19 -11.78 0.60
N LEU A 41 0.73 -10.90 1.05
CA LEU A 41 1.29 -9.84 0.22
C LEU A 41 2.04 -10.38 -1.01
N HIS A 42 2.77 -11.49 -0.88
CA HIS A 42 3.47 -12.12 -2.01
C HIS A 42 2.50 -12.70 -3.06
N ILE A 43 1.30 -13.13 -2.63
CA ILE A 43 0.25 -13.62 -3.52
C ILE A 43 -0.49 -12.44 -4.17
N GLU A 44 -0.90 -11.44 -3.37
CA GLU A 44 -1.59 -10.22 -3.83
C GLU A 44 -0.78 -9.46 -4.88
N SER A 45 0.54 -9.42 -4.72
CA SER A 45 1.47 -8.74 -5.63
C SER A 45 1.83 -9.53 -6.89
N GLY A 46 1.34 -10.78 -7.02
CA GLY A 46 1.58 -11.63 -8.20
C GLY A 46 2.98 -12.23 -8.29
N TRP A 47 3.83 -12.07 -7.26
CA TRP A 47 5.16 -12.68 -7.22
C TRP A 47 5.11 -14.18 -6.98
N VAL A 48 4.04 -14.65 -6.32
CA VAL A 48 3.71 -16.05 -6.11
C VAL A 48 2.42 -16.37 -6.87
N PRO A 49 2.31 -17.52 -7.55
CA PRO A 49 1.08 -17.94 -8.18
C PRO A 49 -0.12 -17.97 -7.21
N ALA A 50 -1.27 -17.46 -7.65
CA ALA A 50 -2.48 -17.34 -6.83
C ALA A 50 -3.06 -18.67 -6.31
N ASN A 51 -2.62 -19.81 -6.86
CA ASN A 51 -3.00 -21.14 -6.41
C ASN A 51 -2.15 -21.67 -5.23
N THR A 52 -1.17 -20.88 -4.76
CA THR A 52 -0.32 -21.25 -3.63
C THR A 52 -1.09 -21.14 -2.32
N ARG A 53 -0.95 -22.16 -1.46
CA ARG A 53 -1.56 -22.17 -0.13
C ARG A 53 -0.83 -21.20 0.79
N VAL A 54 -1.57 -20.26 1.37
CA VAL A 54 -1.04 -19.21 2.25
C VAL A 54 -0.32 -19.83 3.44
N GLU A 55 -0.88 -20.88 4.03
CA GLU A 55 -0.34 -21.55 5.21
C GLU A 55 1.00 -22.25 4.94
N GLU A 56 1.18 -22.80 3.74
CA GLU A 56 2.43 -23.44 3.34
C GLU A 56 3.54 -22.40 3.13
N LEU A 57 3.21 -21.26 2.51
CA LEU A 57 4.14 -20.15 2.33
C LEU A 57 4.49 -19.47 3.66
N GLU A 58 3.51 -19.28 4.54
CA GLU A 58 3.70 -18.76 5.89
C GLU A 58 4.66 -19.64 6.69
N GLY A 59 4.41 -20.95 6.72
CA GLY A 59 5.26 -21.91 7.43
C GLY A 59 6.69 -21.91 6.91
N ALA A 60 6.85 -21.82 5.59
CA ALA A 60 8.15 -21.68 4.94
C ALA A 60 8.89 -20.40 5.37
N VAL A 61 8.24 -19.23 5.32
CA VAL A 61 8.84 -17.96 5.75
C VAL A 61 9.19 -18.00 7.24
N ARG A 62 8.27 -18.44 8.10
CA ARG A 62 8.47 -18.57 9.54
C ARG A 62 9.69 -19.45 9.87
N SER A 63 9.80 -20.61 9.21
CA SER A 63 10.91 -21.55 9.44
C SER A 63 12.29 -20.95 9.14
N VAL A 64 12.36 -20.03 8.18
CA VAL A 64 13.60 -19.35 7.80
C VAL A 64 13.89 -18.18 8.74
N CYS A 65 12.87 -17.46 9.21
CA CYS A 65 13.06 -16.20 9.93
C CYS A 65 13.14 -16.34 11.44
N GLU A 66 12.29 -17.16 12.06
CA GLU A 66 12.19 -17.28 13.52
C GLU A 66 13.54 -17.59 14.21
N PRO A 67 14.41 -18.48 13.68
CA PRO A 67 15.66 -18.82 14.35
C PRO A 67 16.63 -17.64 14.53
N TYR A 68 16.46 -16.57 13.73
CA TYR A 68 17.38 -15.44 13.67
C TYR A 68 16.85 -14.17 14.36
N PHE A 69 15.58 -14.15 14.77
CA PHE A 69 15.03 -13.00 15.48
C PHE A 69 15.75 -12.80 16.84
N ASP A 70 15.93 -11.53 17.23
CA ASP A 70 16.54 -11.09 18.49
C ASP A 70 18.00 -11.53 18.75
N ARG A 71 18.74 -11.97 17.72
CA ARG A 71 20.18 -12.26 17.84
C ARG A 71 21.05 -11.09 17.35
N PRO A 72 22.27 -10.92 17.90
CA PRO A 72 23.20 -9.88 17.45
C PRO A 72 23.79 -10.19 16.06
N LEU A 73 24.27 -9.15 15.36
CA LEU A 73 24.90 -9.26 14.02
C LEU A 73 26.07 -10.24 13.93
N LYS A 74 26.80 -10.46 15.02
CA LYS A 74 27.87 -11.46 15.08
C LYS A 74 27.36 -12.91 14.97
N GLU A 75 26.09 -13.16 15.28
CA GLU A 75 25.45 -14.49 15.28
C GLU A 75 24.51 -14.72 14.08
N ILE A 76 24.13 -13.65 13.36
CA ILE A 76 23.25 -13.72 12.19
C ILE A 76 24.04 -13.31 10.96
N SER A 77 23.78 -13.99 9.84
CA SER A 77 24.03 -13.41 8.52
C SER A 77 22.73 -13.12 7.79
N LEU A 78 22.43 -11.82 7.65
CA LEU A 78 21.26 -11.32 6.93
C LEU A 78 21.30 -11.79 5.47
N GLY A 79 22.49 -11.80 4.86
CA GLY A 79 22.67 -12.34 3.52
C GLY A 79 22.32 -13.84 3.42
N ILE A 80 22.69 -14.66 4.42
CA ILE A 80 22.30 -16.09 4.46
C ILE A 80 20.79 -16.25 4.66
N VAL A 81 20.17 -15.47 5.55
CA VAL A 81 18.72 -15.48 5.75
C VAL A 81 17.99 -15.14 4.46
N LEU A 82 18.41 -14.08 3.78
CA LEU A 82 17.84 -13.65 2.51
C LEU A 82 18.03 -14.72 1.42
N MET A 83 19.21 -15.35 1.36
CA MET A 83 19.49 -16.50 0.48
C MET A 83 18.54 -17.66 0.73
N ARG A 84 18.30 -18.02 2.01
CA ARG A 84 17.37 -19.10 2.38
C ARG A 84 15.93 -18.76 2.03
N LEU A 85 15.52 -17.49 2.20
CA LEU A 85 14.20 -17.02 1.76
C LEU A 85 14.02 -17.19 0.25
N PHE A 86 15.00 -16.77 -0.55
CA PHE A 86 14.97 -16.94 -2.00
C PHE A 86 15.02 -18.42 -2.45
N GLN A 87 15.81 -19.26 -1.80
CA GLN A 87 15.83 -20.69 -2.11
C GLN A 87 14.50 -21.36 -1.77
N THR A 88 13.89 -20.96 -0.66
CA THR A 88 12.60 -21.48 -0.23
C THR A 88 11.48 -20.99 -1.15
N SER A 89 11.54 -19.73 -1.59
CA SER A 89 10.55 -19.15 -2.51
C SER A 89 10.57 -19.80 -3.91
N ARG A 90 11.71 -20.32 -4.38
CA ARG A 90 11.78 -21.10 -5.64
C ARG A 90 10.85 -22.32 -5.64
N ARG A 91 10.60 -22.95 -4.47
CA ARG A 91 9.65 -24.08 -4.34
C ARG A 91 8.22 -23.65 -4.64
N PHE A 92 7.92 -22.37 -4.45
CA PHE A 92 6.62 -21.73 -4.72
C PHE A 92 6.58 -21.06 -6.10
N LYS A 93 7.51 -21.40 -7.01
CA LYS A 93 7.61 -20.82 -8.36
C LYS A 93 7.72 -19.29 -8.40
N VAL A 94 8.29 -18.69 -7.36
CA VAL A 94 8.62 -17.26 -7.39
C VAL A 94 9.66 -16.99 -8.46
N GLU A 95 9.34 -16.13 -9.42
CA GLU A 95 10.31 -15.62 -10.39
C GLU A 95 11.25 -14.63 -9.69
N ILE A 96 12.46 -15.09 -9.38
CA ILE A 96 13.48 -14.23 -8.79
C ILE A 96 14.10 -13.38 -9.90
N GLN A 97 13.78 -12.09 -9.91
CA GLN A 97 14.39 -11.15 -10.85
C GLN A 97 15.91 -11.01 -10.56
N PRO A 98 16.78 -10.96 -11.59
CA PRO A 98 18.23 -10.85 -11.42
C PRO A 98 18.68 -9.66 -10.56
N GLN A 99 17.91 -8.58 -10.54
CA GLN A 99 18.16 -7.36 -9.77
C GLN A 99 18.13 -7.61 -8.26
N LEU A 100 17.32 -8.57 -7.80
CA LEU A 100 17.25 -8.96 -6.40
C LEU A 100 18.51 -9.73 -5.94
N THR A 101 19.20 -10.41 -6.87
CA THR A 101 20.51 -11.04 -6.60
C THR A 101 21.62 -10.00 -6.40
N LEU A 102 21.56 -8.87 -7.10
CA LEU A 102 22.49 -7.75 -6.89
C LEU A 102 22.27 -7.08 -5.53
N LEU A 103 21.00 -6.91 -5.11
CA LEU A 103 20.66 -6.41 -3.78
C LEU A 103 21.26 -7.30 -2.67
N GLN A 104 21.22 -8.62 -2.84
CA GLN A 104 21.85 -9.55 -1.89
C GLN A 104 23.36 -9.29 -1.75
N LYS A 105 24.08 -9.07 -2.87
CA LYS A 105 25.51 -8.77 -2.84
C LYS A 105 25.81 -7.47 -2.09
N THR A 106 24.99 -6.44 -2.32
CA THR A 106 25.10 -5.17 -1.59
C THR A 106 24.82 -5.37 -0.09
N LEU A 107 23.78 -6.11 0.27
CA LEU A 107 23.44 -6.39 1.66
C LEU A 107 24.54 -7.18 2.39
N LEU A 108 25.15 -8.17 1.73
CA LEU A 108 26.29 -8.91 2.28
C LEU A 108 27.49 -7.99 2.56
N ASN A 109 27.77 -7.05 1.66
CA ASN A 109 28.86 -6.09 1.84
C ASN A 109 28.58 -5.12 3.00
N VAL A 110 27.36 -4.58 3.06
CA VAL A 110 26.92 -3.68 4.13
C VAL A 110 26.92 -4.39 5.49
N GLU A 111 26.49 -5.66 5.55
CA GLU A 111 26.54 -6.48 6.77
C GLU A 111 27.99 -6.70 7.24
N GLY A 112 28.91 -6.99 6.31
CA GLY A 112 30.33 -7.14 6.60
C GLY A 112 30.92 -5.88 7.24
N LEU A 113 30.60 -4.71 6.70
CA LEU A 113 30.98 -3.42 7.28
C LEU A 113 30.32 -3.17 8.65
N ALA A 114 29.02 -3.45 8.77
CA ALA A 114 28.29 -3.27 10.03
C ALA A 114 28.89 -4.13 11.15
N ARG A 115 29.27 -5.39 10.87
CA ARG A 115 29.89 -6.29 11.85
C ARG A 115 31.27 -5.80 12.32
N GLN A 116 32.01 -5.09 11.47
CA GLN A 116 33.30 -4.49 11.87
C GLN A 116 33.11 -3.25 12.76
N LEU A 117 32.00 -2.53 12.59
CA LEU A 117 31.71 -1.31 13.34
C LEU A 117 31.01 -1.57 14.68
N ASP A 118 30.00 -2.44 14.68
CA ASP A 118 29.21 -2.80 15.85
C ASP A 118 28.71 -4.26 15.75
N PRO A 119 29.50 -5.23 16.26
CA PRO A 119 29.16 -6.66 16.18
C PRO A 119 27.99 -7.07 17.09
N ASP A 120 27.70 -6.28 18.13
CA ASP A 120 26.64 -6.54 19.11
C ASP A 120 25.30 -5.90 18.70
N LEU A 121 25.28 -5.16 17.59
CA LEU A 121 24.09 -4.54 17.05
C LEU A 121 22.97 -5.55 16.79
N ASP A 122 21.81 -5.30 17.37
CA ASP A 122 20.55 -5.96 17.02
C ASP A 122 19.92 -5.22 15.84
N LEU A 123 19.99 -5.84 14.65
CA LEU A 123 19.40 -5.28 13.43
C LEU A 123 17.90 -5.04 13.56
N TRP A 124 17.17 -5.95 14.22
CA TRP A 124 15.72 -5.90 14.27
C TRP A 124 15.25 -4.74 15.15
N LYS A 125 15.84 -4.61 16.35
CA LYS A 125 15.52 -3.50 17.25
C LYS A 125 15.93 -2.15 16.67
N THR A 126 17.06 -2.08 15.99
CA THR A 126 17.60 -0.81 15.48
C THR A 126 16.89 -0.37 14.20
N ALA A 127 16.60 -1.29 13.29
CA ALA A 127 16.01 -0.96 12.00
C ALA A 127 14.49 -0.75 12.06
N LYS A 128 13.78 -1.37 13.02
CA LYS A 128 12.32 -1.24 13.18
C LYS A 128 11.81 0.22 13.19
N PRO A 129 12.31 1.14 14.03
CA PRO A 129 11.81 2.52 14.05
C PRO A 129 12.11 3.29 12.75
N ILE A 130 13.24 2.97 12.09
CA ILE A 130 13.62 3.57 10.80
C ILE A 130 12.65 3.12 9.72
N LEU A 131 12.33 1.83 9.71
CA LEU A 131 11.38 1.23 8.78
C LEU A 131 9.96 1.78 9.00
N GLU A 132 9.46 1.82 10.24
CA GLU A 132 8.13 2.36 10.54
C GLU A 132 7.99 3.82 10.06
N LYS A 133 9.04 4.63 10.28
CA LYS A 133 9.09 5.99 9.76
C LYS A 133 9.03 6.01 8.24
N TRP A 134 9.80 5.16 7.56
CA TRP A 134 9.79 5.08 6.10
C TRP A 134 8.44 4.59 5.55
N VAL A 135 7.83 3.58 6.17
CA VAL A 135 6.49 3.08 5.80
C VAL A 135 5.45 4.19 5.96
N SER A 136 5.51 4.97 7.04
CA SER A 136 4.62 6.13 7.24
C SER A 136 4.78 7.20 6.16
N GLN A 137 5.97 7.32 5.57
CA GLN A 137 6.23 8.26 4.47
C GLN A 137 5.71 7.73 3.14
N GLN A 138 5.68 6.40 2.94
CA GLN A 138 5.18 5.79 1.71
C GLN A 138 3.66 5.57 1.70
N LEU A 139 3.06 5.28 2.86
CA LEU A 139 1.66 4.87 2.98
C LEU A 139 0.83 5.77 3.90
N GLY A 140 1.46 6.72 4.61
CA GLY A 140 0.74 7.60 5.53
C GLY A 140 0.02 8.74 4.83
N TRP A 141 -0.64 9.57 5.64
CA TRP A 141 -1.40 10.74 5.19
C TRP A 141 -0.62 11.65 4.22
N ARG A 142 0.69 11.80 4.43
CA ARG A 142 1.55 12.59 3.52
C ARG A 142 1.58 12.00 2.11
N ALA A 143 1.75 10.68 1.97
CA ALA A 143 1.72 10.01 0.68
C ALA A 143 0.36 10.12 -0.01
N LEU A 144 -0.73 10.07 0.76
CA LEU A 144 -2.07 10.29 0.24
C LEU A 144 -2.22 11.70 -0.33
N VAL A 145 -1.81 12.72 0.44
CA VAL A 145 -1.87 14.12 0.01
C VAL A 145 -0.97 14.36 -1.20
N ASP A 146 0.24 13.80 -1.22
CA ASP A 146 1.16 13.93 -2.35
C ASP A 146 0.65 13.21 -3.60
N GLY A 147 0.01 12.05 -3.43
CA GLY A 147 -0.68 11.33 -4.51
C GLY A 147 -1.84 12.13 -5.10
N ILE A 148 -2.71 12.70 -4.24
CA ILE A 148 -3.80 13.57 -4.67
C ILE A 148 -3.26 14.81 -5.41
N LYS A 149 -2.18 15.44 -4.92
CA LYS A 149 -1.54 16.57 -5.59
C LYS A 149 -0.97 16.19 -6.95
N ALA A 150 -0.32 15.03 -7.05
CA ALA A 150 0.25 14.53 -8.29
C ALA A 150 -0.84 14.24 -9.34
N GLU A 151 -1.99 13.73 -8.91
CA GLU A 151 -3.13 13.48 -9.80
C GLU A 151 -4.04 14.70 -10.02
N ALA A 152 -3.94 15.76 -9.20
CA ALA A 152 -4.82 16.93 -9.26
C ALA A 152 -5.08 17.50 -10.67
N PRO A 153 -4.10 17.55 -11.60
CA PRO A 153 -4.34 17.97 -12.99
C PRO A 153 -5.33 17.05 -13.74
N SER A 154 -5.33 15.75 -13.46
CA SER A 154 -6.29 14.79 -14.02
C SER A 154 -7.67 14.95 -13.39
N TRP A 155 -7.75 15.25 -12.09
CA TRP A 155 -9.01 15.55 -11.42
C TRP A 155 -9.68 16.79 -12.02
N ALA A 156 -8.92 17.82 -12.41
CA ALA A 156 -9.46 19.01 -13.08
C ALA A 156 -10.15 18.69 -14.42
N GLN A 157 -9.78 17.59 -15.09
CA GLN A 157 -10.40 17.14 -16.33
C GLN A 157 -11.64 16.27 -16.10
N ILE A 158 -11.68 15.55 -14.97
CA ILE A 158 -12.75 14.59 -14.64
C ILE A 158 -13.89 15.26 -13.84
N LEU A 159 -13.57 16.21 -12.96
CA LEU A 159 -14.57 16.92 -12.14
C LEU A 159 -15.71 17.55 -12.98
N PRO A 160 -15.44 18.20 -14.12
CA PRO A 160 -16.49 18.78 -14.95
C PRO A 160 -17.45 17.75 -15.56
N THR A 161 -17.03 16.49 -15.74
CA THR A 161 -17.83 15.42 -16.35
C THR A 161 -18.61 14.58 -15.33
N LEU A 162 -18.23 14.62 -14.05
CA LEU A 162 -18.94 13.91 -12.96
C LEU A 162 -20.44 14.22 -12.87
N PRO A 163 -20.92 15.48 -12.96
CA PRO A 163 -22.35 15.78 -12.87
C PRO A 163 -23.16 15.07 -13.95
N ARG A 164 -22.59 14.95 -15.15
CA ARG A 164 -23.25 14.31 -16.30
C ARG A 164 -23.35 12.80 -16.11
N LEU A 165 -22.27 12.15 -15.63
CA LEU A 165 -22.25 10.71 -15.35
C LEU A 165 -23.21 10.31 -14.21
N ILE A 166 -23.33 11.16 -13.18
CA ILE A 166 -24.28 10.96 -12.10
C ILE A 166 -25.72 11.13 -12.62
N ALA A 167 -25.97 12.17 -13.43
CA ALA A 167 -27.29 12.39 -14.03
C ALA A 167 -27.70 11.22 -14.96
N GLU A 168 -26.76 10.69 -15.76
CA GLU A 168 -27.00 9.56 -16.66
C GLU A 168 -27.26 8.25 -15.91
N SER A 169 -26.51 7.96 -14.83
CA SER A 169 -26.73 6.75 -14.02
C SER A 169 -28.07 6.80 -13.25
N LEU A 170 -28.45 7.98 -12.75
CA LEU A 170 -29.75 8.19 -12.12
C LEU A 170 -30.90 8.14 -13.14
N ALA A 171 -30.68 8.59 -14.37
CA ALA A 171 -31.67 8.51 -15.44
C ALA A 171 -31.90 7.06 -15.91
N GLN A 172 -30.84 6.26 -16.02
CA GLN A 172 -30.93 4.84 -16.38
C GLN A 172 -31.59 4.00 -15.28
N ALA A 173 -31.38 4.35 -14.00
CA ALA A 173 -32.04 3.68 -12.88
C ALA A 173 -33.56 3.92 -12.81
N ARG A 174 -34.12 4.83 -13.63
CA ARG A 174 -35.52 5.27 -13.53
C ARG A 174 -36.48 4.71 -14.59
N ILE A 175 -36.10 3.68 -15.36
CA ILE A 175 -36.97 3.12 -16.41
C ILE A 175 -37.36 1.67 -16.11
N PRO A 176 -38.61 1.46 -15.66
CA PRO A 176 -39.47 0.46 -16.29
C PRO A 176 -40.63 1.15 -17.01
N ARG A 177 -40.80 0.78 -18.27
CA ARG A 177 -41.76 1.29 -19.26
C ARG A 177 -43.12 0.56 -19.09
N ARG A 178 -44.24 1.25 -18.82
CA ARG A 178 -45.58 0.78 -19.26
C ARG A 178 -46.72 1.81 -19.22
N GLU A 179 -47.00 2.35 -20.41
CA GLU A 179 -48.31 2.64 -21.02
C GLU A 179 -49.33 3.57 -20.31
N SER A 180 -49.22 4.86 -20.65
CA SER A 180 -50.18 5.68 -21.41
C SER A 180 -51.53 6.01 -20.76
N ASN A 181 -51.66 7.31 -20.46
CA ASN A 181 -52.86 8.14 -20.27
C ASN A 181 -53.38 8.30 -18.82
N ALA A 182 -53.24 7.31 -17.93
CA ALA A 182 -53.49 7.52 -16.49
C ALA A 182 -52.26 8.13 -15.75
N GLU A 183 -51.09 8.08 -16.38
CA GLU A 183 -49.81 8.45 -15.78
C GLU A 183 -49.63 9.97 -15.61
N LEU A 184 -50.33 10.83 -16.36
CA LEU A 184 -50.05 12.27 -16.35
C LEU A 184 -50.42 12.96 -15.03
N GLU A 185 -51.48 12.50 -14.36
CA GLU A 185 -51.87 13.01 -13.03
C GLU A 185 -50.97 12.46 -11.93
N VAL A 186 -50.58 11.18 -12.04
CA VAL A 186 -49.62 10.54 -11.13
C VAL A 186 -48.22 11.17 -11.30
N LEU A 187 -47.82 11.55 -12.51
CA LEU A 187 -46.56 12.21 -12.83
C LEU A 187 -46.46 13.59 -12.18
N LYS A 188 -47.57 14.35 -12.15
CA LYS A 188 -47.62 15.62 -11.39
C LYS A 188 -47.47 15.39 -9.88
N GLY A 189 -48.04 14.32 -9.33
CA GLY A 189 -47.85 13.90 -7.93
C GLY A 189 -46.41 13.48 -7.62
N LEU A 190 -45.77 12.73 -8.53
CA LEU A 190 -44.39 12.25 -8.38
C LEU A 190 -43.33 13.36 -8.58
N LEU A 191 -43.61 14.37 -9.40
CA LEU A 191 -42.76 15.55 -9.57
C LEU A 191 -42.70 16.45 -8.31
N LEU A 192 -43.78 16.47 -7.52
CA LEU A 192 -43.79 17.15 -6.22
C LEU A 192 -43.00 16.38 -5.16
N GLN A 193 -42.94 15.05 -5.26
CA GLN A 193 -42.14 14.19 -4.39
C GLN A 193 -40.63 14.25 -4.74
N GLU A 194 -40.31 14.45 -6.02
CA GLU A 194 -38.97 14.61 -6.58
C GLU A 194 -38.14 15.72 -5.89
N ARG A 195 -38.75 16.88 -5.63
CA ARG A 195 -38.05 18.03 -5.03
C ARG A 195 -37.60 17.77 -3.59
N ARG A 196 -38.29 16.91 -2.85
CA ARG A 196 -37.89 16.53 -1.48
C ARG A 196 -36.68 15.61 -1.50
N THR A 197 -36.67 14.62 -2.38
CA THR A 197 -35.56 13.66 -2.49
C THR A 197 -34.29 14.33 -3.04
N HIS A 198 -34.41 15.19 -4.05
CA HIS A 198 -33.26 15.97 -4.55
C HIS A 198 -32.72 16.96 -3.52
N ARG A 199 -33.58 17.58 -2.71
CA ARG A 199 -33.13 18.43 -1.58
C ARG A 199 -32.44 17.63 -0.47
N LEU A 200 -32.95 16.43 -0.15
CA LEU A 200 -32.33 15.56 0.85
C LEU A 200 -30.99 15.01 0.36
N LEU A 201 -30.87 14.66 -0.92
CA LEU A 201 -29.61 14.22 -1.53
C LEU A 201 -28.58 15.36 -1.62
N ALA A 202 -29.00 16.56 -2.05
CA ALA A 202 -28.14 17.74 -2.03
C ALA A 202 -27.69 18.08 -0.60
N GLY A 203 -28.59 17.96 0.38
CA GLY A 203 -28.27 18.11 1.80
C GLY A 203 -27.29 17.06 2.30
N ALA A 204 -27.46 15.79 1.92
CA ALA A 204 -26.56 14.70 2.30
C ALA A 204 -25.16 14.86 1.68
N LEU A 205 -25.07 15.31 0.43
CA LEU A 205 -23.80 15.62 -0.23
C LEU A 205 -23.08 16.80 0.43
N LEU A 206 -23.81 17.87 0.76
CA LEU A 206 -23.24 19.01 1.49
C LEU A 206 -22.80 18.62 2.90
N PHE A 207 -23.57 17.76 3.58
CA PHE A 207 -23.23 17.26 4.91
C PHE A 207 -22.00 16.34 4.86
N ALA A 208 -21.93 15.42 3.89
CA ALA A 208 -20.77 14.55 3.69
C ALA A 208 -19.51 15.36 3.31
N GLY A 209 -19.65 16.35 2.42
CA GLY A 209 -18.56 17.26 2.07
C GLY A 209 -18.08 18.10 3.25
N GLY A 210 -19.01 18.64 4.04
CA GLY A 210 -18.69 19.39 5.27
C GLY A 210 -18.06 18.51 6.36
N PHE A 211 -18.52 17.28 6.51
CA PHE A 211 -17.96 16.31 7.46
C PHE A 211 -16.54 15.89 7.08
N LEU A 212 -16.29 15.63 5.78
CA LEU A 212 -14.95 15.36 5.27
C LEU A 212 -14.02 16.57 5.42
N ALA A 213 -14.51 17.78 5.15
CA ALA A 213 -13.76 19.01 5.39
C ALA A 213 -13.45 19.22 6.89
N GLY A 214 -14.40 18.89 7.78
CA GLY A 214 -14.21 18.94 9.23
C GLY A 214 -13.15 17.95 9.72
N ILE A 215 -13.19 16.70 9.23
CA ILE A 215 -12.13 15.71 9.50
C ILE A 215 -10.78 16.20 8.98
N LEU A 216 -10.75 16.82 7.80
CA LEU A 216 -9.54 17.39 7.22
C LEU A 216 -8.95 18.50 8.11
N ILE A 217 -9.80 19.40 8.63
CA ILE A 217 -9.41 20.52 9.50
C ILE A 217 -8.89 20.00 10.85
N ILE A 218 -9.57 19.02 11.45
CA ILE A 218 -9.15 18.39 12.71
C ILE A 218 -7.83 17.62 12.50
N GLY A 219 -7.68 16.92 11.39
CA GLY A 219 -6.46 16.18 11.04
C GLY A 219 -5.26 17.07 10.68
N LEU A 220 -5.49 18.33 10.27
CA LEU A 220 -4.44 19.31 9.98
C LEU A 220 -3.93 20.08 11.21
N GLY A 221 -4.52 19.87 12.40
CA GLY A 221 -3.98 20.44 13.64
C GLY A 221 -4.02 21.97 13.70
N LEU A 222 -5.15 22.59 13.32
CA LEU A 222 -5.45 23.98 13.69
C LEU A 222 -6.20 24.01 15.02
N TYR A 223 -5.52 23.58 16.10
CA TYR A 223 -5.72 23.97 17.50
C TYR A 223 -4.49 23.56 18.32
#